data_AF-L8N5B5-F1
#
_entry.id   AF-L8N5B5-F1
#
_cell.length_a   1.000
_cell.length_b   1.000
_cell.length_c   1.000
_cell.angle_alpha   90.00
_cell.angle_beta   90.00
_cell.angle_gamma   90.00
#
_symmetry.space_group_name_H-M   'P 1'
#
loop_
_entity.id
_entity.type
_entity.pdbx_description
1 polymer ?
#
loop_
_entity_poly.entity_id
_entity_poly.type
_entity_poly.pdbx_seq_one_letter_code
_entity_poly.pdbx_strand_id
1 'polypeptide(L)'
;MTTCLSIPKIWNASEDYNKLFKLWEQICKSPLDEDFELEFKNCKFLGHNGVAFLGGIAHFIQHRGGRVTFLWDTVAPSIKMNLAQNGFLYCFGESQEPWYGNSVPYRSDCHHDKPEIMEYLLEKWLGKGWLNISTPLQNAIAGKVAEIYGNAFEHSHSQIGVFSCGQYYPAKNCLDLSVVDFGVGIAEKVRTLTENKKFSSEEALFWALAYGNSTVRGVSRGLGLNLLQEFIQCNKGTLRIFSNDGYVKIEDNKVI
;
A
#
# COMPACT_ATOMS: atom_id res chain seq x y z
N MET A 1 -23.16 7.03 -16.83
CA MET A 1 -23.86 6.65 -15.60
C MET A 1 -22.90 6.91 -14.46
N THR A 2 -23.37 7.41 -13.32
CA THR A 2 -22.50 7.73 -12.19
C THR A 2 -22.89 6.84 -11.02
N THR A 3 -21.94 6.06 -10.53
CA THR A 3 -22.13 5.14 -9.41
C THR A 3 -21.56 5.75 -8.13
N CYS A 4 -22.37 5.81 -7.07
CA CYS A 4 -21.93 6.28 -5.76
C CYS A 4 -21.39 5.11 -4.93
N LEU A 5 -20.13 5.21 -4.50
CA LEU A 5 -19.46 4.24 -3.63
C LEU A 5 -19.33 4.80 -2.21
N SER A 6 -19.98 4.13 -1.26
CA SER A 6 -19.84 4.45 0.17
C SER A 6 -18.50 3.92 0.69
N ILE A 7 -17.59 4.83 1.04
CA ILE A 7 -16.31 4.53 1.68
C ILE A 7 -16.56 4.06 3.12
N PRO A 8 -16.14 2.83 3.47
CA PRO A 8 -16.34 2.30 4.80
C PRO A 8 -15.30 2.84 5.77
N LYS A 9 -15.52 2.57 7.06
CA LYS A 9 -14.49 2.72 8.07
C LYS A 9 -13.37 1.69 7.86
N ILE A 10 -12.14 2.17 7.73
CA ILE A 10 -10.91 1.39 7.54
C ILE A 10 -9.94 1.75 8.65
N TRP A 11 -9.60 0.81 9.53
CA TRP A 11 -8.49 0.98 10.48
C TRP A 11 -7.20 0.46 9.88
N ASN A 12 -6.95 -0.84 10.09
CA ASN A 12 -5.79 -1.63 9.66
C ASN A 12 -5.99 -3.10 10.12
N ALA A 13 -7.25 -3.51 10.36
CA ALA A 13 -7.58 -4.87 10.77
C ALA A 13 -7.75 -5.76 9.53
N SER A 14 -7.56 -7.07 9.68
CA SER A 14 -7.67 -8.01 8.55
C SER A 14 -9.05 -7.93 7.86
N GLU A 15 -10.13 -7.68 8.61
CA GLU A 15 -11.48 -7.51 8.03
C GLU A 15 -11.64 -6.20 7.24
N ASP A 16 -10.82 -5.18 7.49
CA ASP A 16 -10.88 -3.92 6.76
C ASP A 16 -10.39 -4.08 5.32
N TYR A 17 -9.42 -4.97 5.08
CA TYR A 17 -8.94 -5.28 3.72
C TYR A 17 -10.03 -5.94 2.88
N ASN A 18 -10.86 -6.82 3.47
CA ASN A 18 -12.02 -7.38 2.78
C ASN A 18 -13.02 -6.30 2.33
N LYS A 19 -13.14 -5.20 3.08
CA LYS A 19 -13.99 -4.07 2.66
C LYS A 19 -13.37 -3.33 1.47
N LEU A 20 -12.05 -3.10 1.49
CA LEU A 20 -11.31 -2.51 0.38
C LEU A 20 -11.40 -3.38 -0.89
N PHE A 21 -11.24 -4.70 -0.77
CA PHE A 21 -11.36 -5.62 -1.89
C PHE A 21 -12.78 -5.68 -2.45
N LYS A 22 -13.82 -5.56 -1.61
CA LYS A 22 -15.20 -5.44 -2.09
C LYS A 22 -15.43 -4.16 -2.90
N LEU A 23 -14.86 -3.03 -2.49
CA LEU A 23 -14.90 -1.80 -3.28
C LEU A 23 -14.20 -2.00 -4.63
N TRP A 24 -13.01 -2.59 -4.60
CA TRP A 24 -12.24 -2.90 -5.80
C TRP A 24 -13.02 -3.80 -6.77
N GLU A 25 -13.63 -4.88 -6.28
CA GLU A 25 -14.44 -5.77 -7.10
C GLU A 25 -15.65 -5.08 -7.73
N GLN A 26 -16.31 -4.17 -7.01
CA GLN A 26 -17.43 -3.40 -7.54
C GLN A 26 -16.99 -2.55 -8.73
N ILE A 27 -15.84 -1.88 -8.60
CA ILE A 27 -15.26 -1.09 -9.69
C ILE A 27 -14.87 -2.00 -10.85
N CYS A 28 -14.17 -3.12 -10.61
CA CYS A 28 -13.75 -4.05 -11.67
C CYS A 28 -14.92 -4.64 -12.48
N LYS A 29 -16.07 -4.88 -11.85
CA LYS A 29 -17.28 -5.42 -12.50
C LYS A 29 -18.12 -4.35 -13.21
N SER A 30 -17.78 -3.09 -13.00
CA SER A 30 -18.46 -1.95 -13.59
C SER A 30 -18.05 -1.75 -15.06
N PRO A 31 -18.87 -1.13 -15.93
CA PRO A 31 -18.47 -0.74 -17.28
C PRO A 31 -17.17 0.08 -17.36
N LEU A 32 -16.49 0.01 -18.51
CA LEU A 32 -15.46 1.00 -18.85
C LEU A 32 -16.08 2.40 -18.91
N ASP A 33 -15.27 3.44 -18.66
CA ASP A 33 -15.68 4.85 -18.66
C ASP A 33 -16.79 5.21 -17.67
N GLU A 34 -17.09 4.36 -16.69
CA GLU A 34 -18.08 4.68 -15.65
C GLU A 34 -17.55 5.73 -14.68
N ASP A 35 -18.38 6.72 -14.39
CA ASP A 35 -18.08 7.76 -13.41
C ASP A 35 -18.40 7.28 -12.00
N PHE A 36 -17.59 7.66 -11.02
CA PHE A 36 -17.75 7.30 -9.64
C PHE A 36 -17.74 8.51 -8.70
N GLU A 37 -18.67 8.51 -7.75
CA GLU A 37 -18.68 9.43 -6.62
C GLU A 37 -18.29 8.68 -5.35
N LEU A 38 -17.26 9.14 -4.65
CA LEU A 38 -16.79 8.53 -3.41
C LEU A 38 -17.38 9.27 -2.20
N GLU A 39 -18.28 8.60 -1.48
CA GLU A 39 -19.03 9.16 -0.34
C GLU A 39 -18.48 8.66 1.00
N PHE A 40 -18.29 9.55 1.97
CA PHE A 40 -17.66 9.24 3.27
C PHE A 40 -18.63 9.29 4.46
N LYS A 41 -19.95 9.36 4.25
CA LYS A 41 -20.96 9.48 5.32
C LYS A 41 -20.83 8.42 6.41
N ASN A 42 -20.45 7.19 6.03
CA ASN A 42 -20.28 6.07 6.95
C ASN A 42 -18.81 5.85 7.38
N CYS A 43 -17.87 6.62 6.83
CA CYS A 43 -16.45 6.52 7.14
C CYS A 43 -16.14 7.30 8.42
N LYS A 44 -16.09 6.59 9.56
CA LYS A 44 -15.74 7.20 10.86
C LYS A 44 -14.24 7.26 11.13
N PHE A 45 -13.44 6.55 10.34
CA PHE A 45 -11.99 6.51 10.41
C PHE A 45 -11.44 5.94 9.10
N LEU A 46 -10.35 6.54 8.61
CA LEU A 46 -9.65 6.11 7.40
C LEU A 46 -8.15 6.04 7.70
N GLY A 47 -7.64 4.83 7.85
CA GLY A 47 -6.22 4.57 8.02
C GLY A 47 -5.42 4.82 6.74
N HIS A 48 -4.11 4.99 6.89
CA HIS A 48 -3.14 5.18 5.81
C HIS A 48 -3.20 4.07 4.74
N ASN A 49 -3.51 2.82 5.12
CA ASN A 49 -3.79 1.72 4.18
C ASN A 49 -5.00 2.02 3.29
N GLY A 50 -6.07 2.56 3.89
CA GLY A 50 -7.25 3.03 3.16
C GLY A 50 -6.93 4.23 2.26
N VAL A 51 -6.13 5.19 2.73
CA VAL A 51 -5.72 6.36 1.91
C VAL A 51 -4.94 5.92 0.67
N ALA A 52 -3.91 5.07 0.84
CA ALA A 52 -3.13 4.55 -0.28
C ALA A 52 -4.02 3.77 -1.28
N PHE A 53 -4.91 2.93 -0.77
CA PHE A 53 -5.83 2.14 -1.59
C PHE A 53 -6.85 3.02 -2.34
N LEU A 54 -7.42 4.04 -1.70
CA LEU A 54 -8.36 4.97 -2.34
C LEU A 54 -7.67 5.78 -3.44
N GLY A 55 -6.41 6.16 -3.24
CA GLY A 55 -5.60 6.78 -4.27
C GLY A 55 -5.51 5.89 -5.51
N GLY A 56 -5.15 4.61 -5.33
CA GLY A 56 -5.08 3.69 -6.46
C GLY A 56 -6.42 3.36 -7.10
N ILE A 57 -7.51 3.26 -6.33
CA ILE A 57 -8.88 3.19 -6.89
C ILE A 57 -9.15 4.39 -7.81
N ALA A 58 -8.87 5.60 -7.35
CA ALA A 58 -9.15 6.81 -8.10
C ALA A 58 -8.37 6.86 -9.42
N HIS A 59 -7.07 6.53 -9.37
CA HIS A 59 -6.24 6.43 -10.57
C HIS A 59 -6.66 5.28 -11.50
N PHE A 60 -7.13 4.15 -10.96
CA PHE A 60 -7.65 3.04 -11.77
C PHE A 60 -8.91 3.44 -12.55
N ILE A 61 -9.85 4.10 -11.89
CA ILE A 61 -11.08 4.60 -12.53
C ILE A 61 -10.71 5.56 -13.67
N GLN A 62 -9.80 6.51 -13.40
CA GLN A 62 -9.30 7.46 -14.40
C GLN A 62 -8.61 6.75 -15.57
N HIS A 63 -7.79 5.73 -15.29
CA HIS A 63 -7.12 4.95 -16.34
C HIS A 63 -8.10 4.21 -17.24
N ARG A 64 -9.25 3.79 -16.70
CA ARG A 64 -10.36 3.17 -17.44
C ARG A 64 -11.27 4.16 -18.16
N GLY A 65 -10.90 5.45 -18.18
CA GLY A 65 -11.63 6.55 -18.82
C GLY A 65 -12.80 7.13 -18.01
N GLY A 66 -13.05 6.60 -16.81
CA GLY A 66 -14.07 7.11 -15.91
C GLY A 66 -13.60 8.34 -15.12
N ARG A 67 -14.54 9.17 -14.65
CA ARG A 67 -14.22 10.27 -13.73
C ARG A 67 -14.45 9.85 -12.29
N VAL A 68 -13.58 10.29 -11.40
CA VAL A 68 -13.73 10.10 -9.95
C VAL A 68 -13.98 11.45 -9.29
N THR A 69 -15.04 11.54 -8.50
CA THR A 69 -15.39 12.72 -7.71
C THR A 69 -15.43 12.35 -6.24
N PHE A 70 -14.58 12.97 -5.43
CA PHE A 70 -14.65 12.80 -3.99
C PHE A 70 -15.68 13.77 -3.41
N LEU A 71 -16.67 13.25 -2.70
CA LEU A 71 -17.69 14.09 -2.05
C LEU A 71 -17.14 14.64 -0.74
N TRP A 72 -16.23 15.61 -0.81
CA TRP A 72 -15.46 16.13 0.34
C TRP A 72 -16.33 16.68 1.47
N ASP A 73 -17.55 17.15 1.18
CA ASP A 73 -18.50 17.63 2.18
C ASP A 73 -19.09 16.50 3.06
N THR A 74 -18.92 15.25 2.63
CA THR A 74 -19.34 14.06 3.39
C THR A 74 -18.23 13.50 4.28
N VAL A 75 -17.02 14.07 4.23
CA VAL A 75 -15.86 13.63 5.00
C VAL A 75 -15.90 14.22 6.40
N ALA A 76 -15.77 13.36 7.42
CA ALA A 76 -15.66 13.81 8.80
C ALA A 76 -14.45 14.76 8.99
N PRO A 77 -14.55 15.84 9.78
CA PRO A 77 -13.49 16.85 9.90
C PRO A 77 -12.11 16.29 10.30
N SER A 78 -12.08 15.29 11.18
CA SER A 78 -10.84 14.62 11.60
C SER A 78 -10.16 13.85 10.47
N ILE A 79 -10.94 13.23 9.59
CA ILE A 79 -10.43 12.53 8.40
C ILE A 79 -9.94 13.56 7.38
N LYS A 80 -10.73 14.60 7.12
CA LYS A 80 -10.37 15.68 6.18
C LYS A 80 -9.05 16.35 6.58
N MET A 81 -8.84 16.60 7.87
CA MET A 81 -7.57 17.11 8.40
C MET A 81 -6.39 16.16 8.13
N ASN A 82 -6.59 14.84 8.27
CA ASN A 82 -5.53 13.87 7.98
C ASN A 82 -5.21 13.79 6.48
N LEU A 83 -6.23 13.75 5.62
CA LEU A 83 -6.09 13.78 4.17
C LEU A 83 -5.44 15.07 3.66
N ALA A 84 -5.68 16.20 4.33
CA ALA A 84 -4.99 17.45 4.05
C ALA A 84 -3.51 17.36 4.47
N GLN A 85 -3.22 16.91 5.70
CA GLN A 85 -1.87 16.81 6.23
C GLN A 85 -0.97 15.89 5.39
N ASN A 86 -1.50 14.74 4.98
CA ASN A 86 -0.74 13.77 4.18
C ASN A 86 -0.65 14.14 2.69
N GLY A 87 -1.36 15.18 2.22
CA GLY A 87 -1.31 15.67 0.84
C GLY A 87 -2.28 14.99 -0.12
N PHE A 88 -3.13 14.07 0.35
CA PHE A 88 -4.14 13.41 -0.47
C PHE A 88 -5.13 14.42 -1.08
N LEU A 89 -5.65 15.37 -0.28
CA LEU A 89 -6.57 16.39 -0.80
C LEU A 89 -5.92 17.22 -1.92
N TYR A 90 -4.68 17.65 -1.70
CA TYR A 90 -3.90 18.42 -2.67
C TYR A 90 -3.72 17.65 -3.99
N CYS A 91 -3.40 16.35 -3.89
CA CYS A 91 -3.25 15.49 -5.05
C CYS A 91 -4.52 15.37 -5.89
N PHE A 92 -5.70 15.48 -5.26
CA PHE A 92 -7.00 15.41 -5.93
C PHE A 92 -7.67 16.78 -6.13
N GLY A 93 -6.88 17.86 -6.20
CA GLY A 93 -7.32 19.16 -6.70
C GLY A 93 -7.79 20.18 -5.66
N GLU A 94 -7.71 19.88 -4.37
CA GLU A 94 -7.95 20.87 -3.33
C GLU A 94 -6.74 21.81 -3.16
N SER A 95 -6.96 23.07 -2.81
CA SER A 95 -5.89 24.08 -2.74
C SER A 95 -5.02 24.01 -1.47
N GLN A 96 -5.36 23.15 -0.52
CA GLN A 96 -4.67 23.04 0.77
C GLN A 96 -3.37 22.25 0.61
N GLU A 97 -2.22 22.92 0.69
CA GLU A 97 -0.92 22.25 0.70
C GLU A 97 -0.73 21.35 1.94
N PRO A 98 -0.03 20.21 1.80
CA PRO A 98 0.33 19.37 2.94
C PRO A 98 1.31 20.08 3.87
N TRP A 99 1.34 19.64 5.13
CA TRP A 99 2.28 20.18 6.13
C TRP A 99 2.94 19.07 6.94
N TYR A 100 4.05 19.42 7.59
CA TYR A 100 4.75 18.49 8.45
C TYR A 100 3.91 18.16 9.69
N GLY A 101 3.60 16.88 9.85
CA GLY A 101 2.92 16.34 11.02
C GLY A 101 3.25 14.86 11.19
N ASN A 102 2.29 14.13 11.76
CA ASN A 102 2.45 12.72 12.11
C ASN A 102 2.15 11.76 10.94
N SER A 103 1.77 12.27 9.78
CA SER A 103 1.60 11.46 8.57
C SER A 103 2.92 11.28 7.82
N VAL A 104 3.09 10.12 7.22
CA VAL A 104 3.96 9.97 6.06
C VAL A 104 3.13 10.41 4.85
N PRO A 105 3.63 11.32 3.99
CA PRO A 105 2.87 11.83 2.85
C PRO A 105 2.28 10.73 1.97
N TYR A 106 1.08 10.95 1.44
CA TYR A 106 0.55 10.14 0.36
C TYR A 106 1.42 10.33 -0.89
N ARG A 107 1.75 9.22 -1.56
CA ARG A 107 2.55 9.22 -2.78
C ARG A 107 1.90 8.31 -3.83
N SER A 108 1.86 8.77 -5.07
CA SER A 108 1.48 8.01 -6.25
C SER A 108 2.66 8.02 -7.22
N ASP A 109 3.27 6.87 -7.42
CA ASP A 109 4.44 6.70 -8.26
C ASP A 109 4.07 5.90 -9.50
N CYS A 110 4.01 6.56 -10.65
CA CYS A 110 3.74 5.90 -11.94
C CYS A 110 5.00 5.26 -12.56
N HIS A 111 6.19 5.58 -12.06
CA HIS A 111 7.47 5.08 -12.55
C HIS A 111 8.41 4.76 -11.38
N HIS A 112 9.35 3.83 -11.62
CA HIS A 112 10.31 3.41 -10.60
C HIS A 112 11.52 4.34 -10.55
N ASP A 113 11.46 5.40 -9.76
CA ASP A 113 12.61 6.26 -9.42
C ASP A 113 13.25 5.79 -8.10
N LYS A 114 14.31 4.97 -8.20
CA LYS A 114 14.99 4.41 -7.02
C LYS A 114 15.57 5.49 -6.10
N PRO A 115 16.34 6.48 -6.58
CA PRO A 115 16.82 7.59 -5.75
C PRO A 115 15.69 8.29 -4.99
N GLU A 116 14.61 8.66 -5.67
CA GLU A 116 13.53 9.43 -5.05
C GLU A 116 12.76 8.60 -4.01
N ILE A 117 12.50 7.32 -4.30
CA ILE A 117 11.90 6.39 -3.34
C ILE A 117 12.81 6.21 -2.12
N MET A 118 14.12 6.04 -2.33
CA MET A 118 15.07 5.91 -1.22
C MET A 118 15.10 7.14 -0.33
N GLU A 119 15.13 8.35 -0.92
CA GLU A 119 15.05 9.61 -0.18
C GLU A 119 13.73 9.71 0.61
N TYR A 120 12.61 9.39 -0.02
CA TYR A 120 11.30 9.37 0.62
C TYR A 120 11.24 8.42 1.82
N LEU A 121 11.78 7.21 1.70
CA LEU A 121 11.86 6.24 2.80
C LEU A 121 12.78 6.73 3.93
N LEU A 122 13.95 7.25 3.58
CA LEU A 122 14.93 7.70 4.57
C LEU A 122 14.46 8.93 5.32
N GLU A 123 13.89 9.92 4.62
CA GLU A 123 13.50 11.19 5.22
C GLU A 123 12.10 11.17 5.81
N LYS A 124 11.11 10.64 5.06
CA LYS A 124 9.70 10.80 5.42
C LYS A 124 9.16 9.63 6.24
N TRP A 125 9.67 8.41 6.04
CA TRP A 125 9.24 7.24 6.81
C TRP A 125 10.03 7.10 8.10
N LEU A 126 11.36 7.03 7.98
CA LEU A 126 12.24 6.70 9.11
C LEU A 126 12.99 7.91 9.68
N GLY A 127 13.13 9.00 8.92
CA GLY A 127 13.94 10.17 9.26
C GLY A 127 13.28 11.19 10.17
N LYS A 128 12.01 10.99 10.53
CA LYS A 128 11.24 11.90 11.38
C LYS A 128 11.48 11.72 12.89
N GLY A 129 12.38 10.81 13.28
CA GLY A 129 12.70 10.56 14.69
C GLY A 129 11.59 9.85 15.48
N TRP A 130 10.60 9.27 14.79
CA TRP A 130 9.51 8.51 15.42
C TRP A 130 9.93 7.15 15.96
N LEU A 131 11.01 6.60 15.41
CA LEU A 131 11.59 5.33 15.80
C LEU A 131 13.02 5.57 16.31
N ASN A 132 13.39 4.90 17.40
CA ASN A 132 14.75 4.93 17.92
C ASN A 132 15.59 3.84 17.24
N ILE A 133 16.08 4.14 16.04
CA ILE A 133 16.90 3.23 15.23
C ILE A 133 18.23 3.90 14.87
N SER A 134 19.31 3.12 14.79
CA SER A 134 20.62 3.63 14.35
C SER A 134 20.61 3.93 12.85
N THR A 135 21.41 4.89 12.39
CA THR A 135 21.49 5.24 10.96
C THR A 135 21.85 4.04 10.07
N PRO A 136 22.79 3.14 10.43
CA PRO A 136 23.05 1.94 9.63
C PRO A 136 21.81 1.04 9.50
N LEU A 137 21.06 0.85 10.59
CA LEU A 137 19.84 0.04 10.57
C LEU A 137 18.73 0.72 9.77
N GLN A 138 18.56 2.04 9.90
CA GLN A 138 17.65 2.84 9.09
C GLN A 138 17.91 2.66 7.60
N ASN A 139 19.16 2.79 7.17
CA ASN A 139 19.56 2.60 5.78
C ASN A 139 19.27 1.18 5.28
N ALA A 140 19.55 0.17 6.12
CA ALA A 140 19.32 -1.21 5.76
C ALA A 140 17.82 -1.53 5.64
N ILE A 141 16.97 -1.02 6.54
CA ILE A 141 15.51 -1.16 6.47
C ILE A 141 14.95 -0.43 5.25
N ALA A 142 15.38 0.82 5.01
CA ALA A 142 14.96 1.58 3.83
C ALA A 142 15.32 0.85 2.53
N GLY A 143 16.51 0.25 2.45
CA GLY A 143 16.90 -0.61 1.33
C GLY A 143 15.94 -1.80 1.13
N LYS A 144 15.53 -2.48 2.21
CA LYS A 144 14.57 -3.59 2.14
C LYS A 144 13.17 -3.16 1.75
N VAL A 145 12.72 -2.01 2.23
CA VAL A 145 11.42 -1.46 1.80
C VAL A 145 11.48 -1.01 0.34
N ALA A 146 12.59 -0.43 -0.12
CA ALA A 146 12.78 -0.07 -1.52
C ALA A 146 12.80 -1.30 -2.45
N GLU A 147 13.31 -2.45 -1.98
CA GLU A 147 13.16 -3.72 -2.69
C GLU A 147 11.68 -4.13 -2.84
N ILE A 148 10.85 -3.93 -1.81
CA ILE A 148 9.39 -4.17 -1.88
C ILE A 148 8.74 -3.25 -2.93
N TYR A 149 9.05 -1.94 -2.93
CA TYR A 149 8.59 -1.03 -3.97
C TYR A 149 9.03 -1.46 -5.36
N GLY A 150 10.32 -1.80 -5.51
CA GLY A 150 10.88 -2.22 -6.79
C GLY A 150 10.20 -3.49 -7.33
N ASN A 151 9.88 -4.44 -6.45
CA ASN A 151 9.13 -5.64 -6.82
C ASN A 151 7.70 -5.30 -7.26
N ALA A 152 7.03 -4.35 -6.59
CA ALA A 152 5.72 -3.88 -7.03
C ALA A 152 5.82 -3.30 -8.45
N PHE A 153 6.82 -2.49 -8.79
CA PHE A 153 7.01 -1.99 -10.16
C PHE A 153 7.36 -3.09 -11.18
N GLU A 154 8.28 -4.00 -10.83
CA GLU A 154 8.83 -4.99 -11.76
C GLU A 154 7.87 -6.16 -12.03
N HIS A 155 7.00 -6.48 -11.08
CA HIS A 155 6.24 -7.72 -11.10
C HIS A 155 4.72 -7.54 -11.11
N SER A 156 4.20 -6.39 -10.66
CA SER A 156 2.75 -6.16 -10.65
C SER A 156 2.16 -5.98 -12.05
N HIS A 157 2.94 -5.42 -12.99
CA HIS A 157 2.41 -4.93 -14.27
C HIS A 157 1.25 -3.93 -14.10
N SER A 158 1.20 -3.20 -12.99
CA SER A 158 0.16 -2.20 -12.76
C SER A 158 0.29 -1.04 -13.76
N GLN A 159 -0.83 -0.67 -14.37
CA GLN A 159 -0.88 0.43 -15.35
C GLN A 159 -0.97 1.82 -14.70
N ILE A 160 -1.20 1.86 -13.40
CA ILE A 160 -1.41 3.10 -12.64
C ILE A 160 -0.33 3.34 -11.58
N GLY A 161 0.67 2.46 -11.52
CA GLY A 161 1.80 2.59 -10.61
C GLY A 161 1.57 2.03 -9.21
N VAL A 162 2.33 2.57 -8.26
CA VAL A 162 2.38 2.14 -6.86
C VAL A 162 1.98 3.31 -5.97
N PHE A 163 1.21 3.01 -4.93
CA PHE A 163 0.66 3.99 -4.00
C PHE A 163 1.17 3.71 -2.60
N SER A 164 1.48 4.77 -1.86
CA SER A 164 1.91 4.62 -0.49
C SER A 164 1.40 5.72 0.41
N CYS A 165 1.31 5.40 1.69
CA CYS A 165 0.99 6.33 2.75
C CYS A 165 1.40 5.71 4.08
N GLY A 166 1.55 6.52 5.12
CA GLY A 166 1.82 6.04 6.47
C GLY A 166 1.36 7.02 7.53
N GLN A 167 1.35 6.55 8.77
CA GLN A 167 0.92 7.34 9.91
C GLN A 167 1.67 6.88 11.16
N TYR A 168 2.28 7.84 11.85
CA TYR A 168 2.73 7.66 13.21
C TYR A 168 1.60 7.97 14.19
N TYR A 169 1.39 7.07 15.15
CA TYR A 169 0.42 7.21 16.24
C TYR A 169 1.19 7.39 17.56
N PRO A 170 1.46 8.63 18.01
CA PRO A 170 2.29 8.90 19.19
C PRO A 170 1.79 8.20 20.46
N ALA A 171 0.47 8.20 20.67
CA ALA A 171 -0.15 7.55 21.83
C ALA A 171 0.05 6.03 21.88
N LYS A 172 0.32 5.40 20.74
CA LYS A 172 0.61 3.95 20.64
C LYS A 172 2.09 3.67 20.42
N ASN A 173 2.91 4.71 20.23
CA ASN A 173 4.28 4.61 19.76
C ASN A 173 4.44 3.66 18.55
N CYS A 174 3.56 3.82 17.56
CA CYS A 174 3.44 2.88 16.45
C CYS A 174 3.47 3.65 15.12
N LEU A 175 4.34 3.22 14.21
CA LEU A 175 4.41 3.71 12.84
C LEU A 175 3.80 2.66 11.92
N ASP A 176 2.67 2.99 11.32
CA ASP A 176 2.08 2.15 10.28
C ASP A 176 2.42 2.69 8.90
N LEU A 177 2.73 1.77 7.98
CA LEU A 177 3.20 2.06 6.64
C LEU A 177 2.50 1.13 5.64
N SER A 178 2.10 1.66 4.49
CA SER A 178 1.43 0.89 3.44
C SER A 178 2.01 1.18 2.07
N VAL A 179 2.16 0.11 1.29
CA VAL A 179 2.50 0.11 -0.13
C VAL A 179 1.44 -0.73 -0.83
N VAL A 180 0.84 -0.20 -1.89
CA VAL A 180 -0.27 -0.83 -2.61
C VAL A 180 -0.02 -0.66 -4.10
N ASP A 181 -0.18 -1.75 -4.86
CA ASP A 181 -0.30 -1.70 -6.31
C ASP A 181 -1.63 -2.33 -6.73
N PHE A 182 -2.03 -2.06 -7.98
CA PHE A 182 -3.23 -2.64 -8.59
C PHE A 182 -2.83 -3.43 -9.83
N GLY A 183 -1.90 -4.38 -9.67
CA GLY A 183 -1.42 -5.25 -10.72
C GLY A 183 -2.04 -6.63 -10.74
N VAL A 184 -1.37 -7.56 -11.43
CA VAL A 184 -1.81 -8.96 -11.60
C VAL A 184 -1.73 -9.78 -10.30
N GLY A 185 -0.90 -9.32 -9.36
CA GLY A 185 -0.64 -9.98 -8.09
C GLY A 185 0.42 -11.08 -8.14
N ILE A 186 0.86 -11.48 -6.94
CA ILE A 186 1.99 -12.38 -6.72
C ILE A 186 1.69 -13.78 -7.25
N ALA A 187 0.51 -14.33 -6.93
CA ALA A 187 0.16 -15.69 -7.33
C ALA A 187 0.15 -15.87 -8.85
N GLU A 188 -0.48 -14.93 -9.56
CA GLU A 188 -0.53 -14.94 -11.02
C GLU A 188 0.87 -14.84 -11.62
N LYS A 189 1.72 -13.95 -11.10
CA LYS A 189 3.10 -13.80 -11.54
C LYS A 189 3.94 -15.06 -11.28
N VAL A 190 3.86 -15.64 -10.09
CA VAL A 190 4.63 -16.83 -9.71
C VAL A 190 4.25 -18.05 -10.56
N ARG A 191 2.97 -18.22 -10.89
CA ARG A 191 2.46 -19.31 -11.75
C ARG A 191 2.90 -19.21 -13.22
N THR A 192 3.53 -18.11 -13.64
CA THR A 192 4.16 -18.01 -14.98
C THR A 192 5.37 -18.93 -15.12
N LEU A 193 5.98 -19.34 -14.00
CA LEU A 193 7.02 -20.37 -13.98
C LEU A 193 6.38 -21.76 -14.09
N THR A 194 6.86 -22.58 -15.02
CA THR A 194 6.30 -23.90 -15.32
C THR A 194 6.25 -24.81 -14.09
N GLU A 195 7.28 -24.75 -13.24
CA GLU A 195 7.41 -25.50 -11.99
C GLU A 195 6.37 -25.09 -10.93
N ASN A 196 5.87 -23.85 -10.98
CA ASN A 196 4.98 -23.26 -9.97
C ASN A 196 3.52 -23.16 -10.46
N LYS A 197 3.22 -23.62 -11.68
CA LYS A 197 1.92 -23.46 -12.34
C LYS A 197 0.73 -23.96 -11.53
N LYS A 198 0.95 -24.93 -10.64
CA LYS A 198 -0.10 -25.55 -9.81
C LYS A 198 -0.21 -24.97 -8.40
N PHE A 199 0.61 -23.97 -8.05
CA PHE A 199 0.59 -23.41 -6.70
C PHE A 199 -0.75 -22.75 -6.39
N SER A 200 -1.28 -23.02 -5.21
CA SER A 200 -2.31 -22.20 -4.58
C SER A 200 -1.79 -20.76 -4.38
N SER A 201 -2.68 -19.81 -4.13
CA SER A 201 -2.26 -18.41 -3.94
C SER A 201 -1.41 -18.25 -2.69
N GLU A 202 -1.69 -19.05 -1.66
CA GLU A 202 -0.89 -19.18 -0.45
C GLU A 202 0.50 -19.77 -0.76
N GLU A 203 0.58 -20.91 -1.46
CA GLU A 203 1.85 -21.54 -1.84
C GLU A 203 2.72 -20.59 -2.67
N ALA A 204 2.11 -19.87 -3.61
CA ALA A 204 2.81 -18.88 -4.42
C ALA A 204 3.33 -17.69 -3.60
N LEU A 205 2.56 -17.24 -2.61
CA LEU A 205 2.97 -16.17 -1.72
C LEU A 205 4.14 -16.62 -0.83
N PHE A 206 4.06 -17.80 -0.22
CA PHE A 206 5.18 -18.38 0.54
C PHE A 206 6.42 -18.56 -0.34
N TRP A 207 6.26 -19.04 -1.57
CA TRP A 207 7.37 -19.19 -2.51
C TRP A 207 8.02 -17.83 -2.83
N ALA A 208 7.24 -16.77 -3.05
CA ALA A 208 7.75 -15.44 -3.35
C ALA A 208 8.51 -14.80 -2.17
N LEU A 209 8.14 -15.16 -0.93
CA LEU A 209 8.78 -14.66 0.28
C LEU A 209 10.03 -15.46 0.67
N ALA A 210 10.21 -16.66 0.11
CA ALA A 210 11.37 -17.50 0.39
C ALA A 210 12.66 -16.93 -0.23
N TYR A 211 13.77 -17.10 0.49
CA TYR A 211 15.06 -16.57 0.08
C TYR A 211 15.53 -17.16 -1.26
N GLY A 212 16.08 -16.30 -2.12
CA GLY A 212 16.63 -16.68 -3.43
C GLY A 212 15.60 -16.86 -4.55
N ASN A 213 14.30 -16.84 -4.27
CA ASN A 213 13.27 -17.01 -5.28
C ASN A 213 12.98 -15.71 -6.04
N SER A 214 12.89 -15.82 -7.37
CA SER A 214 12.43 -14.76 -8.27
C SER A 214 11.88 -15.36 -9.55
N THR A 215 10.88 -14.70 -10.13
CA THR A 215 10.33 -15.08 -11.45
C THR A 215 11.22 -14.62 -12.62
N VAL A 216 12.24 -13.80 -12.35
CA VAL A 216 13.24 -13.37 -13.33
C VAL A 216 14.51 -14.21 -13.18
N ARG A 217 14.82 -15.00 -14.21
CA ARG A 217 16.01 -15.88 -14.21
C ARG A 217 17.30 -15.07 -14.18
N GLY A 218 18.24 -15.47 -13.32
CA GLY A 218 19.60 -14.91 -13.25
C GLY A 218 19.78 -13.73 -12.27
N VAL A 219 18.73 -13.33 -11.55
CA VAL A 219 18.85 -12.31 -10.49
C VAL A 219 18.38 -12.92 -9.17
N SER A 220 19.33 -13.26 -8.28
CA SER A 220 19.01 -13.66 -6.91
C SER A 220 18.46 -12.43 -6.18
N ARG A 221 17.13 -12.35 -6.09
CA ARG A 221 16.39 -11.25 -5.42
C ARG A 221 15.26 -11.76 -4.54
N GLY A 222 15.49 -12.86 -3.82
CA GLY A 222 14.65 -13.11 -2.65
C GLY A 222 14.76 -11.89 -1.76
N LEU A 223 13.62 -11.31 -1.35
CA LEU A 223 13.42 -9.99 -0.71
C LEU A 223 14.35 -9.63 0.48
N GLY A 224 15.28 -10.52 0.87
CA GLY A 224 16.13 -10.33 2.04
C GLY A 224 15.30 -10.02 3.27
N LEU A 225 14.09 -10.59 3.33
CA LEU A 225 13.12 -10.30 4.38
C LEU A 225 13.68 -10.68 5.74
N ASN A 226 14.71 -11.51 5.84
CA ASN A 226 15.33 -11.87 7.11
C ASN A 226 15.62 -10.62 7.97
N LEU A 227 16.24 -9.58 7.40
CA LEU A 227 16.50 -8.34 8.14
C LEU A 227 15.18 -7.63 8.52
N LEU A 228 14.22 -7.57 7.61
CA LEU A 228 12.93 -6.92 7.89
C LEU A 228 12.12 -7.70 8.93
N GLN A 229 12.16 -9.03 8.90
CA GLN A 229 11.52 -9.96 9.83
C GLN A 229 12.16 -9.85 11.21
N GLU A 230 13.49 -9.86 11.29
CA GLU A 230 14.23 -9.61 12.53
C GLU A 230 13.89 -8.22 13.11
N PHE A 231 13.84 -7.19 12.27
CA PHE A 231 13.45 -5.86 12.69
C PHE A 231 12.02 -5.82 13.24
N ILE A 232 11.06 -6.42 12.54
CA ILE A 232 9.67 -6.55 12.97
C ILE A 232 9.61 -7.28 14.31
N GLN A 233 10.35 -8.39 14.46
CA GLN A 233 10.39 -9.18 15.67
C GLN A 233 10.94 -8.37 16.86
N CYS A 234 12.11 -7.75 16.70
CA CYS A 234 12.74 -6.96 17.77
C CYS A 234 11.84 -5.82 18.26
N ASN A 235 10.99 -5.29 17.38
CA ASN A 235 10.08 -4.18 17.68
C ASN A 235 8.65 -4.64 18.01
N LYS A 236 8.37 -5.95 18.09
CA LYS A 236 7.01 -6.50 18.25
C LYS A 236 6.02 -5.92 17.23
N GLY A 237 6.51 -5.68 16.02
CA GLY A 237 5.74 -5.15 14.90
C GLY A 237 4.97 -6.25 14.18
N THR A 238 4.38 -5.86 13.05
CA THR A 238 3.71 -6.80 12.15
C THR A 238 3.98 -6.42 10.69
N LEU A 239 4.24 -7.41 9.84
CA LEU A 239 4.12 -7.27 8.38
C LEU A 239 2.92 -8.06 7.89
N ARG A 240 2.11 -7.43 7.05
CA ARG A 240 0.96 -8.05 6.38
C ARG A 240 1.13 -7.88 4.89
N ILE A 241 0.97 -8.97 4.15
CA ILE A 241 1.02 -8.97 2.69
C ILE A 241 -0.28 -9.59 2.21
N PHE A 242 -1.00 -8.83 1.38
CA PHE A 242 -2.21 -9.28 0.71
C PHE A 242 -1.96 -9.26 -0.78
N SER A 243 -2.32 -10.32 -1.48
CA SER A 243 -2.30 -10.38 -2.94
C SER A 243 -3.43 -11.28 -3.43
N ASN A 244 -4.41 -10.69 -4.11
CA ASN A 244 -5.62 -11.40 -4.54
C ASN A 244 -6.31 -12.08 -3.34
N ASP A 245 -6.41 -13.40 -3.36
CA ASP A 245 -6.94 -14.27 -2.31
C ASP A 245 -5.87 -14.81 -1.34
N GLY A 246 -4.60 -14.46 -1.55
CA GLY A 246 -3.49 -14.79 -0.67
C GLY A 246 -3.27 -13.76 0.44
N TYR A 247 -2.97 -14.24 1.64
CA TYR A 247 -2.63 -13.43 2.80
C TYR A 247 -1.49 -14.08 3.57
N VAL A 248 -0.49 -13.29 3.95
CA VAL A 248 0.56 -13.69 4.90
C VAL A 248 0.69 -12.62 5.96
N LYS A 249 0.78 -13.05 7.22
CA LYS A 249 1.11 -12.22 8.37
C LYS A 249 2.43 -12.72 8.98
N ILE A 250 3.33 -11.79 9.25
CA ILE A 250 4.54 -12.04 10.03
C ILE A 250 4.44 -11.27 11.34
N GLU A 251 4.41 -12.00 12.45
CA GLU A 251 4.37 -11.51 13.83
C GLU A 251 5.07 -12.53 14.74
N ASP A 252 5.90 -12.09 15.68
CA ASP A 252 6.55 -12.96 16.68
C ASP A 252 7.24 -14.24 16.11
N ASN A 253 7.94 -14.13 14.96
CA ASN A 253 8.56 -15.25 14.22
C ASN A 253 7.60 -16.35 13.75
N LYS A 254 6.30 -16.07 13.69
CA LYS A 254 5.32 -16.93 13.04
C LYS A 254 4.92 -16.29 11.74
N VAL A 255 5.11 -17.03 10.65
CA VAL A 255 4.44 -16.76 9.39
C VAL A 255 3.09 -17.47 9.48
N ILE A 256 2.01 -16.68 9.49
CA ILE A 256 0.62 -17.11 9.62
C ILE A 256 -0.11 -16.79 8.33
#